data_AF-A0A949P426-F1
#
_entry.id   AF-A0A949P426-F1
#
_cell.length_a   1.000
_cell.length_b   1.000
_cell.length_c   1.000
_cell.angle_alpha   90.00
_cell.angle_beta   90.00
_cell.angle_gamma   90.00
#
_symmetry.space_group_name_H-M   'P 1'
#
loop_
_entity.id
_entity.type
_entity.pdbx_description
1 polymer ?
#
loop_
_entity_poly.entity_id
_entity_poly.type
_entity_poly.pdbx_seq_one_letter_code
_entity_poly.pdbx_strand_id
1 'polypeptide(L)'
;MDAFFASVEQRDTPALKGMPVIVGGKPTSRGVVAACSYEARKFGVHSAMPSSQAARLCPDAVFVPPRFEAYREVSQQLHAIFSDFTDLIEPLSLDEAYLDVSACALHQGSATLIAREITGRIQQDLGLSASAGVSYNKFLAKIASDVDKPAGLYVIPPEKAEAFILALPVRKFFGVGKVTE
;
A
#
# COMPACT_ATOMS: atom_id res chain seq x y z
N MET A 1 -0.18 -0.32 2.93
CA MET A 1 1.28 -0.57 3.07
C MET A 1 1.93 -0.46 1.71
N ASP A 2 3.24 -0.25 1.61
CA ASP A 2 3.90 -0.22 0.29
C ASP A 2 4.42 -1.60 -0.11
N ALA A 3 4.08 -2.04 -1.33
CA ALA A 3 4.49 -3.34 -1.89
C ALA A 3 4.34 -4.53 -0.90
N PHE A 4 3.25 -4.55 -0.13
CA PHE A 4 3.11 -5.28 1.14
C PHE A 4 3.77 -6.66 1.19
N PHE A 5 3.31 -7.63 0.39
CA PHE A 5 3.85 -8.99 0.47
C PHE A 5 5.35 -9.04 0.13
N ALA A 6 5.79 -8.31 -0.90
CA ALA A 6 7.21 -8.30 -1.27
C ALA A 6 8.07 -7.64 -0.19
N SER A 7 7.58 -6.56 0.44
CA SER A 7 8.26 -5.90 1.55
C SER A 7 8.40 -6.80 2.77
N VAL A 8 7.37 -7.60 3.10
CA VAL A 8 7.44 -8.61 4.16
C VAL A 8 8.50 -9.68 3.83
N GLU A 9 8.54 -10.18 2.60
CA GLU A 9 9.56 -11.15 2.19
C GLU A 9 10.99 -10.59 2.26
N GLN A 10 11.20 -9.34 1.84
CA GLN A 10 12.49 -8.67 1.91
C GLN A 10 12.93 -8.37 3.37
N ARG A 11 11.97 -8.05 4.25
CA ARG A 11 12.24 -7.83 5.67
C ARG A 11 12.67 -9.12 6.36
N ASP A 12 11.91 -10.19 6.15
CA ASP A 12 12.12 -11.46 6.85
C ASP A 12 13.30 -12.27 6.28
N THR A 13 13.68 -12.02 5.02
CA THR A 13 14.77 -12.73 4.33
C THR A 13 15.88 -11.76 3.90
N PRO A 14 16.97 -11.63 4.68
CA PRO A 14 18.03 -10.66 4.40
C PRO A 14 18.64 -10.74 2.98
N ALA A 15 18.71 -11.94 2.40
CA ALA A 15 19.22 -12.15 1.04
C ALA A 15 18.32 -11.55 -0.07
N LEU A 16 17.06 -11.24 0.23
CA LEU A 16 16.12 -10.64 -0.72
C LEU A 16 16.14 -9.11 -0.68
N LYS A 17 16.76 -8.51 0.34
CA LYS A 17 16.78 -7.05 0.52
C LYS A 17 17.47 -6.37 -0.67
N GLY A 18 16.77 -5.45 -1.32
CA GLY A 18 17.27 -4.73 -2.50
C GLY A 18 17.24 -5.55 -3.79
N MET A 19 16.73 -6.78 -3.78
CA MET A 19 16.54 -7.60 -4.97
C MET A 19 15.16 -7.33 -5.60
N PRO A 20 14.99 -7.52 -6.93
CA PRO A 20 13.68 -7.54 -7.57
C PRO A 20 12.91 -8.79 -7.16
N VAL A 21 12.15 -8.70 -6.06
CA VAL A 21 11.30 -9.78 -5.55
C VAL A 21 9.91 -9.72 -6.18
N ILE A 22 9.41 -10.89 -6.56
CA ILE A 22 8.05 -11.13 -7.04
C ILE A 22 7.39 -12.21 -6.18
N VAL A 23 6.30 -11.87 -5.51
CA VAL A 23 5.45 -12.83 -4.79
C VAL A 23 4.37 -13.31 -5.74
N GLY A 24 4.27 -14.62 -5.97
CA GLY A 24 3.25 -15.18 -6.86
C GLY A 24 3.60 -16.56 -7.40
N GLY A 25 2.88 -16.97 -8.45
CA GLY A 25 3.12 -18.25 -9.11
C GLY A 25 4.43 -18.25 -9.90
N LYS A 26 5.05 -19.42 -10.06
CA LYS A 26 6.29 -19.58 -10.85
C LYS A 26 6.05 -19.21 -12.33
N PRO A 27 7.05 -18.68 -13.06
CA PRO A 27 6.93 -18.36 -14.49
C PRO A 27 6.56 -19.55 -15.38
N THR A 28 6.94 -20.77 -14.97
CA THR A 28 6.65 -22.03 -15.67
C THR A 28 5.24 -22.56 -15.42
N SER A 29 4.46 -21.89 -14.56
CA SER A 29 3.07 -22.20 -14.26
C SER A 29 2.14 -21.15 -14.87
N ARG A 30 0.82 -21.39 -14.86
CA ARG A 30 -0.19 -20.38 -15.25
C ARG A 30 -0.47 -19.35 -14.13
N GLY A 31 0.57 -19.01 -13.37
CA GLY A 31 0.49 -18.08 -12.24
C GLY A 31 0.54 -16.60 -12.65
N VAL A 32 0.17 -15.75 -11.70
CA VAL A 32 0.26 -14.28 -11.81
C VAL A 32 1.09 -13.72 -10.66
N VAL A 33 1.55 -12.49 -10.84
CA VAL A 33 2.17 -11.66 -9.80
C VAL A 33 1.10 -11.23 -8.80
N ALA A 34 1.20 -11.68 -7.55
CA ALA A 34 0.36 -11.21 -6.45
C ALA A 34 0.84 -9.82 -5.99
N ALA A 35 2.14 -9.69 -5.75
CA ALA A 35 2.81 -8.43 -5.44
C ALA A 35 4.24 -8.44 -5.95
N CYS A 36 4.83 -7.26 -6.12
CA CYS A 36 6.24 -7.12 -6.48
C CYS A 36 6.87 -5.92 -5.78
N SER A 37 8.15 -6.07 -5.48
CA SER A 37 9.03 -5.05 -4.90
C SER A 37 9.18 -3.83 -5.83
N TYR A 38 9.62 -2.70 -5.27
CA TYR A 38 9.88 -1.51 -6.08
C TYR A 38 11.03 -1.73 -7.08
N GLU A 39 12.01 -2.57 -6.73
CA GLU A 39 13.08 -2.98 -7.63
C GLU A 39 12.54 -3.68 -8.88
N ALA A 40 11.56 -4.58 -8.72
CA ALA A 40 10.90 -5.23 -9.86
C ALA A 40 10.00 -4.26 -10.65
N ARG A 41 9.32 -3.32 -9.97
CA ARG A 41 8.46 -2.31 -10.63
C ARG A 41 9.22 -1.42 -11.60
N LYS A 42 10.51 -1.17 -11.39
CA LYS A 42 11.38 -0.42 -12.32
C LYS A 42 11.43 -1.05 -13.72
N PHE A 43 11.18 -2.36 -13.81
CA PHE A 43 11.13 -3.11 -15.08
C PHE A 43 9.72 -3.19 -15.66
N GLY A 44 8.75 -2.46 -15.11
CA GLY A 44 7.35 -2.48 -15.54
C GLY A 44 6.54 -3.65 -14.99
N VAL A 45 7.09 -4.46 -14.07
CA VAL A 45 6.33 -5.52 -13.39
C VAL A 45 5.28 -4.89 -12.48
N HIS A 46 4.05 -5.43 -12.50
CA HIS A 46 2.95 -4.99 -11.64
C HIS A 46 2.06 -6.17 -11.22
N SER A 47 1.24 -5.97 -10.20
CA SER A 47 0.27 -6.98 -9.74
C SER A 47 -0.69 -7.38 -10.87
N ALA A 48 -1.19 -8.62 -10.78
CA ALA A 48 -2.03 -9.29 -11.78
C ALA A 48 -1.36 -9.54 -13.16
N MET A 49 -0.10 -9.14 -13.36
CA MET A 49 0.66 -9.52 -14.56
C MET A 49 0.91 -11.04 -14.59
N PRO A 50 0.84 -11.70 -15.76
CA PRO A 50 1.27 -13.10 -15.89
C PRO A 50 2.73 -13.29 -15.47
N SER A 51 3.02 -14.29 -14.64
CA SER A 51 4.39 -14.53 -14.13
C SER A 51 5.40 -14.79 -15.25
N SER A 52 4.98 -15.42 -16.34
CA SER A 52 5.82 -15.64 -17.52
C SER A 52 6.18 -14.34 -18.24
N GLN A 53 5.31 -13.33 -18.21
CA GLN A 53 5.61 -12.00 -18.74
C GLN A 53 6.52 -11.23 -17.79
N ALA A 54 6.25 -11.29 -16.48
CA ALA A 54 7.09 -10.64 -15.48
C ALA A 54 8.54 -11.13 -15.53
N ALA A 55 8.76 -12.44 -15.72
CA ALA A 55 10.10 -13.02 -15.88
C ALA A 55 10.81 -12.59 -17.16
N ARG A 56 10.08 -12.24 -18.23
CA ARG A 56 10.68 -11.65 -19.44
C ARG A 56 11.09 -10.19 -19.24
N LEU A 57 10.30 -9.44 -18.47
CA LEU A 57 10.58 -8.03 -18.17
C LEU A 57 11.73 -7.86 -17.17
N CYS A 58 11.80 -8.75 -16.17
CA CYS A 58 12.84 -8.74 -15.15
C CYS A 58 13.44 -10.16 -15.02
N PRO A 59 14.43 -10.51 -15.86
CA PRO A 59 15.04 -11.84 -15.85
C PRO A 59 15.72 -12.22 -14.54
N ASP A 60 16.24 -11.22 -13.82
CA ASP A 60 16.92 -11.40 -12.53
C ASP A 60 15.95 -11.42 -11.33
N ALA A 61 14.64 -11.39 -11.58
CA ALA A 61 13.64 -11.38 -10.52
C ALA A 61 13.62 -12.69 -9.72
N VAL A 62 13.58 -12.56 -8.40
CA VAL A 62 13.43 -13.68 -7.48
C VAL A 62 11.95 -13.93 -7.24
N PHE A 63 11.45 -15.07 -7.70
CA PHE A 63 10.06 -15.50 -7.49
C PHE A 63 9.94 -16.29 -6.18
N VAL A 64 9.06 -15.83 -5.30
CA VAL A 64 8.78 -16.47 -4.00
C VAL A 64 7.29 -16.84 -3.87
N PRO A 65 6.97 -18.00 -3.27
CA PRO A 65 5.59 -18.37 -2.99
C PRO A 65 5.01 -17.49 -1.86
N PRO A 66 3.71 -17.17 -1.89
CA PRO A 66 3.10 -16.34 -0.84
C PRO A 66 3.03 -17.05 0.51
N ARG A 67 3.45 -16.35 1.59
CA ARG A 67 3.32 -16.76 2.99
C ARG A 67 2.14 -16.08 3.68
N PHE A 68 0.91 -16.45 3.30
CA PHE A 68 -0.31 -15.75 3.76
C PHE A 68 -0.48 -15.69 5.28
N GLU A 69 -0.02 -16.67 6.05
CA GLU A 69 -0.07 -16.59 7.51
C GLU A 69 0.80 -15.46 8.06
N ALA A 70 2.04 -15.32 7.58
CA ALA A 70 2.92 -14.20 7.95
C ALA A 70 2.30 -12.85 7.54
N TYR A 71 1.63 -12.77 6.40
CA TYR A 71 0.98 -11.54 5.95
C TYR A 71 -0.21 -11.17 6.84
N ARG A 72 -0.96 -12.16 7.34
CA ARG A 72 -2.07 -11.93 8.29
C ARG A 72 -1.55 -11.52 9.66
N GLU A 73 -0.47 -12.11 10.15
CA GLU A 73 0.16 -11.70 11.41
C GLU A 73 0.61 -10.24 11.36
N VAL A 74 1.28 -9.83 10.27
CA VAL A 74 1.67 -8.41 10.09
C VAL A 74 0.45 -7.50 9.96
N SER A 75 -0.61 -7.94 9.27
CA SER A 75 -1.88 -7.20 9.20
C SER A 75 -2.50 -6.99 10.58
N GLN A 76 -2.50 -8.00 11.45
CA GLN A 76 -2.99 -7.88 12.83
C GLN A 76 -2.18 -6.86 13.63
N GLN A 77 -0.85 -6.89 13.51
CA GLN A 77 0.03 -5.90 14.16
C GLN A 77 -0.23 -4.49 13.65
N LEU A 78 -0.43 -4.33 12.34
CA LEU A 78 -0.81 -3.07 11.72
C LEU A 78 -2.14 -2.54 12.28
N HIS A 79 -3.14 -3.40 12.41
CA HIS A 79 -4.44 -3.04 13.00
C HIS A 79 -4.35 -2.67 14.48
N ALA A 80 -3.46 -3.31 15.23
CA ALA A 80 -3.18 -2.92 16.61
C ALA A 80 -2.63 -1.48 16.68
N ILE A 81 -1.70 -1.10 15.79
CA ILE A 81 -1.20 0.28 15.70
C ILE A 81 -2.36 1.25 15.41
N PHE A 82 -3.26 0.91 14.47
CA PHE A 82 -4.40 1.78 14.14
C PHE A 82 -5.35 2.01 15.32
N SER A 83 -5.57 0.97 16.13
CA SER A 83 -6.48 0.99 17.27
C SER A 83 -6.04 1.95 18.38
N ASP A 84 -4.76 2.31 18.41
CA ASP A 84 -4.24 3.32 19.35
C ASP A 84 -4.71 4.76 19.01
N PHE A 85 -5.24 4.99 17.80
CA PHE A 85 -5.65 6.31 17.32
C PHE A 85 -7.17 6.48 17.21
N THR A 86 -7.91 5.42 16.88
CA THR A 86 -9.37 5.42 16.75
C THR A 86 -9.93 4.01 16.77
N ASP A 87 -11.14 3.84 17.31
CA ASP A 87 -11.92 2.60 17.19
C ASP A 87 -12.66 2.50 15.85
N LEU A 88 -12.76 3.61 15.11
CA LEU A 88 -13.45 3.69 13.82
C LEU A 88 -12.52 3.30 12.67
N ILE A 89 -12.30 2.00 12.53
CA ILE A 89 -11.40 1.40 11.53
C ILE A 89 -12.22 0.56 10.55
N GLU A 90 -12.06 0.82 9.26
CA GLU A 90 -12.66 0.02 8.19
C GLU A 90 -11.55 -0.61 7.32
N PRO A 91 -11.21 -1.90 7.54
CA PRO A 91 -10.27 -2.62 6.68
C PRO A 91 -10.82 -2.80 5.26
N LEU A 92 -10.00 -2.54 4.24
CA LEU A 92 -10.29 -2.88 2.84
C LEU A 92 -9.60 -4.17 2.38
N SER A 93 -8.39 -4.39 2.89
CA SER A 93 -7.51 -5.53 2.56
C SER A 93 -6.64 -5.84 3.78
N LEU A 94 -5.69 -6.78 3.62
CA LEU A 94 -4.70 -7.06 4.67
C LEU A 94 -3.81 -5.85 5.00
N ASP A 95 -3.67 -4.91 4.07
CA ASP A 95 -2.64 -3.88 4.12
C ASP A 95 -3.17 -2.45 3.99
N GLU A 96 -4.49 -2.28 3.90
CA GLU A 96 -5.18 -1.00 3.77
C GLU A 96 -6.42 -0.95 4.67
N ALA A 97 -6.60 0.20 5.33
CA ALA A 97 -7.78 0.51 6.13
C ALA A 97 -8.10 2.01 6.03
N TYR A 98 -9.38 2.38 6.15
CA TYR A 98 -9.78 3.74 6.48
C TYR A 98 -9.83 3.91 8.00
N LEU A 99 -9.39 5.07 8.48
CA LEU A 99 -9.46 5.46 9.89
C LEU A 99 -10.24 6.78 9.95
N ASP A 100 -11.29 6.83 10.76
CA ASP A 100 -11.93 8.10 11.11
C ASP A 100 -11.29 8.65 12.39
N VAL A 101 -10.52 9.73 12.23
CA VAL A 101 -9.79 10.39 13.32
C VAL A 101 -10.43 11.71 13.73
N SER A 102 -11.68 11.97 13.33
CA SER A 102 -12.37 13.26 13.58
C SER A 102 -12.48 13.61 15.07
N ALA A 103 -12.57 12.59 15.94
CA ALA A 103 -12.64 12.74 17.39
C ALA A 103 -11.30 12.46 18.11
N CYS A 104 -10.22 12.18 17.38
CA CYS A 104 -8.92 11.88 17.97
C CYS A 104 -8.28 13.17 18.51
N ALA A 105 -8.04 13.24 19.82
CA ALA A 105 -7.45 14.42 20.45
C ALA A 105 -5.90 14.48 20.34
N LEU A 106 -5.26 13.39 19.90
CA LEU A 106 -3.81 13.35 19.67
C LEU A 106 -3.42 14.39 18.63
N HIS A 107 -2.21 14.95 18.77
CA HIS A 107 -1.70 16.01 17.89
C HIS A 107 -2.66 17.18 17.68
N GLN A 108 -3.44 17.53 18.71
CA GLN A 108 -4.44 18.60 18.64
C GLN A 108 -5.49 18.37 17.52
N GLY A 109 -5.81 17.11 17.21
CA GLY A 109 -6.74 16.74 16.15
C GLY A 109 -6.17 16.81 14.73
N SER A 110 -4.84 17.01 14.59
CA SER A 110 -4.22 17.06 13.26
C SER A 110 -4.12 15.67 12.64
N ALA A 111 -5.04 15.35 11.72
CA ALA A 111 -5.02 14.10 10.95
C ALA A 111 -3.70 13.91 10.17
N THR A 112 -3.05 14.99 9.73
CA THR A 112 -1.73 14.96 9.08
C THR A 112 -0.64 14.45 10.02
N LEU A 113 -0.60 14.95 11.26
CA LEU A 113 0.40 14.52 12.25
C LEU A 113 0.10 13.11 12.76
N ILE A 114 -1.18 12.77 12.96
CA ILE A 114 -1.62 11.41 13.29
C ILE A 114 -1.16 10.43 12.21
N ALA A 115 -1.41 10.73 10.93
CA ALA A 115 -0.97 9.87 9.83
C ALA A 115 0.56 9.73 9.75
N ARG A 116 1.32 10.80 10.06
CA ARG A 116 2.79 10.74 10.17
C ARG A 116 3.25 9.86 11.33
N GLU A 117 2.58 9.93 12.48
CA GLU A 117 2.91 9.06 13.61
C GLU A 117 2.60 7.60 13.27
N ILE A 118 1.44 7.32 12.67
CA ILE A 118 1.07 5.96 12.23
C ILE A 118 2.14 5.40 11.29
N THR A 119 2.53 6.12 10.24
CA THR A 119 3.56 5.63 9.31
C THR A 119 4.93 5.50 9.97
N GLY A 120 5.27 6.40 10.90
CA GLY A 120 6.47 6.31 11.73
C GLY A 120 6.49 5.05 12.59
N ARG A 121 5.39 4.74 13.27
CA ARG A 121 5.22 3.52 14.08
C ARG A 121 5.26 2.26 13.24
N ILE A 122 4.64 2.24 12.06
CA ILE A 122 4.75 1.11 11.14
C ILE A 122 6.21 0.83 10.77
N GLN A 123 7.00 1.88 10.52
CA GLN A 123 8.42 1.74 10.22
C GLN A 123 9.25 1.30 11.43
N GLN A 124 8.97 1.83 12.62
CA GLN A 124 9.68 1.52 13.86
C GLN A 124 9.36 0.11 14.39
N ASP A 125 8.07 -0.22 14.47
CA ASP A 125 7.56 -1.42 15.13
C ASP A 125 7.59 -2.62 14.18
N LEU A 126 7.30 -2.41 12.89
CA LEU A 126 7.17 -3.50 11.91
C LEU A 126 8.33 -3.59 10.93
N GLY A 127 9.20 -2.57 10.87
CA GLY A 127 10.31 -2.52 9.91
C GLY A 127 9.85 -2.43 8.45
N LEU A 128 8.63 -1.93 8.21
CA LEU A 128 8.00 -1.84 6.89
C LEU A 128 7.63 -0.39 6.57
N SER A 129 7.54 -0.04 5.28
CA SER A 129 7.06 1.28 4.88
C SER A 129 5.56 1.29 4.58
N ALA A 130 4.93 2.43 4.84
CA ALA A 130 3.56 2.69 4.47
C ALA A 130 3.42 4.11 3.94
N SER A 131 2.50 4.27 2.99
CA SER A 131 2.02 5.57 2.55
C SER A 131 0.63 5.84 3.10
N ALA A 132 0.31 7.11 3.35
CA ALA A 132 -0.96 7.54 3.92
C ALA A 132 -1.58 8.68 3.10
N GLY A 133 -2.92 8.65 2.99
CA GLY A 133 -3.72 9.70 2.39
C GLY A 133 -4.68 10.29 3.40
N VAL A 134 -4.73 11.61 3.49
CA VAL A 134 -5.60 12.32 4.44
C VAL A 134 -6.56 13.23 3.67
N SER A 135 -7.85 13.11 3.95
CA SER A 135 -8.86 14.04 3.45
C SER A 135 -10.13 13.94 4.30
N TYR A 136 -11.14 14.75 3.98
CA TYR A 136 -12.41 14.82 4.70
C TYR A 136 -13.40 13.69 4.32
N ASN A 137 -13.05 12.84 3.35
CA ASN A 137 -13.84 11.66 3.00
C ASN A 137 -12.97 10.52 2.49
N LYS A 138 -13.53 9.30 2.49
CA LYS A 138 -12.85 8.05 2.08
C LYS A 138 -12.34 8.08 0.64
N PHE A 139 -13.13 8.59 -0.30
CA PHE A 139 -12.77 8.62 -1.73
C PHE A 139 -11.49 9.43 -1.96
N LEU A 140 -11.44 10.66 -1.44
CA LEU A 140 -10.26 11.51 -1.58
C LEU A 140 -9.08 10.99 -0.75
N ALA A 141 -9.31 10.45 0.44
CA ALA A 141 -8.25 9.84 1.24
C ALA A 141 -7.60 8.64 0.52
N LYS A 142 -8.41 7.78 -0.12
CA LYS A 142 -7.90 6.65 -0.93
C LYS A 142 -7.04 7.14 -2.08
N ILE A 143 -7.51 8.14 -2.83
CA ILE A 143 -6.73 8.69 -3.95
C ILE A 143 -5.44 9.34 -3.45
N ALA A 144 -5.52 10.14 -2.39
CA ALA A 144 -4.36 10.77 -1.75
C ALA A 144 -3.30 9.73 -1.37
N SER A 145 -3.71 8.58 -0.83
CA SER A 145 -2.78 7.53 -0.41
C SER A 145 -1.93 6.95 -1.53
N ASP A 146 -2.36 7.09 -2.79
CA ASP A 146 -1.65 6.60 -3.98
C ASP A 146 -0.77 7.66 -4.67
N VAL A 147 -0.87 8.94 -4.29
CA VAL A 147 -0.18 10.05 -5.00
C VAL A 147 1.34 9.99 -4.82
N ASP A 148 1.81 9.90 -3.57
CA ASP A 148 3.23 10.02 -3.21
C ASP A 148 3.85 8.67 -2.80
N LYS A 149 3.28 7.54 -3.23
CA LYS A 149 3.87 6.20 -2.94
C LYS A 149 5.27 6.06 -3.56
N PRO A 150 6.25 5.39 -2.89
CA PRO A 150 6.22 4.81 -1.53
C PRO A 150 6.58 5.78 -0.40
N ALA A 151 6.31 5.36 0.83
CA ALA A 151 6.62 6.07 2.07
C ALA A 151 6.12 7.52 2.09
N GLY A 152 5.04 7.80 1.36
CA GLY A 152 4.51 9.12 1.13
C GLY A 152 3.37 9.47 2.08
N LEU A 153 3.15 10.77 2.26
CA LEU A 153 1.97 11.27 2.94
C LEU A 153 1.42 12.45 2.14
N TYR A 154 0.20 12.29 1.62
CA TYR A 154 -0.47 13.31 0.83
C TYR A 154 -1.78 13.75 1.49
N VAL A 155 -2.02 15.05 1.52
CA VAL A 155 -3.20 15.65 2.17
C VAL A 155 -4.00 16.43 1.15
N ILE A 156 -5.28 16.10 1.02
CA ILE A 156 -6.25 16.85 0.21
C ILE A 156 -7.19 17.57 1.17
N PRO A 157 -6.92 18.85 1.50
CA PRO A 157 -7.81 19.63 2.35
C PRO A 157 -9.04 20.11 1.56
N PRO A 158 -10.15 20.45 2.25
CA PRO A 158 -11.42 20.80 1.60
C PRO A 158 -11.30 21.87 0.51
N GLU A 159 -10.49 22.91 0.73
CA GLU A 159 -10.29 24.02 -0.20
C GLU A 159 -9.55 23.64 -1.49
N LYS A 160 -8.85 22.50 -1.53
CA LYS A 160 -8.17 21.99 -2.73
C LYS A 160 -8.94 20.89 -3.43
N ALA A 161 -10.01 20.38 -2.83
CA ALA A 161 -10.69 19.17 -3.27
C ALA A 161 -11.32 19.32 -4.65
N GLU A 162 -12.03 20.41 -4.90
CA GLU A 162 -12.70 20.65 -6.18
C GLU A 162 -11.70 20.72 -7.34
N ALA A 163 -10.66 21.56 -7.22
CA ALA A 163 -9.62 21.68 -8.22
C ALA A 163 -8.88 20.35 -8.46
N PHE A 164 -8.65 19.58 -7.39
CA PHE A 164 -8.04 18.26 -7.48
C PHE A 164 -8.92 17.28 -8.26
N ILE A 165 -10.22 17.23 -7.97
CA ILE A 165 -11.18 16.34 -8.66
C ILE A 165 -11.30 16.72 -10.13
N LEU A 166 -11.38 18.01 -10.48
CA LEU A 166 -11.51 18.47 -11.86
C LEU A 166 -10.30 18.09 -12.73
N ALA A 167 -9.11 17.95 -12.14
CA ALA A 167 -7.90 17.53 -12.83
C ALA A 167 -7.69 16.01 -12.83
N LEU A 168 -8.48 15.24 -12.07
CA LEU A 168 -8.26 13.81 -11.86
C LEU A 168 -8.86 12.99 -13.01
N PRO A 169 -8.07 12.17 -13.73
CA PRO A 169 -8.61 11.27 -14.74
C PRO A 169 -9.61 10.28 -14.13
N VAL A 170 -10.73 10.02 -14.81
CA VAL A 170 -11.82 9.16 -14.31
C VAL A 170 -11.34 7.76 -13.93
N ARG A 171 -10.38 7.16 -14.68
CA ARG A 171 -9.74 5.88 -14.31
C ARG A 171 -9.03 5.84 -12.95
N LYS A 172 -8.76 6.99 -12.33
CA LYS A 172 -8.16 7.08 -11.00
C LYS A 172 -9.20 7.04 -9.88
N PHE A 173 -10.49 7.08 -10.22
CA PHE A 173 -11.56 7.03 -9.24
C PHE A 173 -11.64 5.61 -8.67
N PHE A 174 -11.69 5.49 -7.36
CA PHE A 174 -11.83 4.20 -6.70
C PHE A 174 -13.14 3.53 -7.13
N GLY A 175 -13.04 2.33 -7.71
CA GLY A 175 -14.18 1.57 -8.25
C GLY A 175 -14.37 1.68 -9.77
N VAL A 176 -13.65 2.58 -10.46
CA VAL A 176 -13.74 2.69 -11.93
C VAL A 176 -12.61 1.89 -12.58
N GLY A 177 -12.96 0.79 -13.24
CA GLY A 177 -12.04 -0.08 -13.97
C GLY A 177 -12.05 0.16 -15.49
N LYS A 178 -11.17 -0.57 -16.20
CA LYS A 178 -10.98 -0.45 -17.67
C LYS A 178 -12.25 -0.59 -18.51
N VAL A 179 -13.25 -1.33 -18.04
CA VAL A 179 -14.51 -1.56 -18.77
C VAL A 179 -15.48 -0.38 -18.60
N THR A 180 -15.33 0.42 -17.55
CA THR A 180 -16.26 1.50 -17.19
C THR A 180 -15.77 2.88 -17.64
N GLU A 181 -14.44 3.08 -17.77
CA GLU A 181 -13.83 4.35 -18.23
C GLU A 181 -14.34 4.80 -19.61
#